data_AF-A0A0R2XN88-F1
#
_entry.id   AF-A0A0R2XN88-F1
#
_cell.length_a   1.000
_cell.length_b   1.000
_cell.length_c   1.000
_cell.angle_alpha   90.00
_cell.angle_beta   90.00
_cell.angle_gamma   90.00
#
_symmetry.space_group_name_H-M   'P 1'
#
loop_
_entity.id
_entity.type
_entity.pdbx_description
1 polymer ?
#
loop_
_entity_poly.entity_id
_entity_poly.type
_entity_poly.pdbx_seq_one_letter_code
_entity_poly.pdbx_strand_id
1 'polypeptide(L)'
;MAYANAITIAFNGSPLTTKLHPYEFGAKDDVAVAVAREQGGAPLPVEALIFIQAQLNSERWRFSYYRKCFRAKLGRTLVELPEKRPGVPDIQFMVAAVRAQPYWWFLAPRLKNWVTRAPRHHSPDMALENGDGGSVRKTVKRAI
;
A
#
# COMPACT_ATOMS: atom_id res chain seq x y z
N MET A 1 -16.87 -0.66 5.28
CA MET A 1 -16.35 -0.38 3.92
C MET A 1 -15.66 -1.64 3.40
N ALA A 2 -15.88 -1.98 2.13
CA ALA A 2 -15.20 -3.09 1.47
C ALA A 2 -13.99 -2.58 0.68
N TYR A 3 -12.86 -3.27 0.82
CA TYR A 3 -11.60 -2.98 0.16
C TYR A 3 -11.18 -4.17 -0.68
N ALA A 4 -10.32 -3.96 -1.67
CA ALA A 4 -9.74 -5.01 -2.48
C ALA A 4 -8.36 -4.56 -2.99
N ASN A 5 -7.47 -5.51 -3.22
CA ASN A 5 -6.16 -5.26 -3.83
C ASN A 5 -5.39 -4.14 -3.09
N ALA A 6 -5.29 -4.29 -1.78
CA ALA A 6 -4.69 -3.32 -0.88
C ALA A 6 -3.82 -4.01 0.18
N ILE A 7 -3.00 -3.21 0.85
CA ILE A 7 -2.18 -3.62 1.98
C ILE A 7 -2.87 -3.18 3.27
N THR A 8 -2.96 -4.06 4.27
CA THR A 8 -3.31 -3.69 5.64
C THR A 8 -2.07 -3.53 6.50
N ILE A 9 -2.11 -2.58 7.44
CA ILE A 9 -1.02 -2.29 8.37
C ILE A 9 -1.61 -2.16 9.76
N ALA A 10 -1.27 -3.08 10.67
CA ALA A 10 -1.81 -3.09 12.02
C ALA A 10 -1.29 -1.90 12.86
N PHE A 11 -2.18 -1.19 13.55
CA PHE A 11 -1.79 -0.15 14.51
C PHE A 11 -1.51 -0.71 15.90
N ASN A 12 -2.28 -1.72 16.32
CA ASN A 12 -2.22 -2.35 17.64
C ASN A 12 -2.01 -3.87 17.55
N GLY A 13 -1.88 -4.53 18.70
CA GLY A 13 -1.60 -5.97 18.83
C GLY A 13 -0.16 -6.27 18.44
N SER A 14 0.08 -6.43 17.14
CA SER A 14 1.43 -6.52 16.55
C SER A 14 1.66 -5.36 15.57
N PRO A 15 2.03 -4.17 16.08
CA PRO A 15 2.10 -2.96 15.27
C PRO A 15 3.00 -3.10 14.04
N LEU A 16 2.63 -2.41 12.96
CA LEU A 16 3.26 -2.44 11.65
C LEU A 16 3.24 -3.81 10.94
N THR A 17 2.57 -4.82 11.51
CA THR A 17 2.34 -6.07 10.76
C THR A 17 1.59 -5.73 9.49
N THR A 18 2.22 -6.03 8.37
CA THR A 18 1.78 -5.60 7.05
C THR A 18 1.39 -6.81 6.21
N LYS A 19 0.19 -6.79 5.61
CA LYS A 19 -0.35 -7.91 4.83
C LYS A 19 -1.01 -7.42 3.54
N LEU A 20 -0.70 -8.07 2.43
CA LEU A 20 -1.34 -7.88 1.14
C LEU A 20 -2.63 -8.70 1.08
N HIS A 21 -3.70 -8.08 0.60
CA HIS A 21 -4.99 -8.72 0.40
C HIS A 21 -5.37 -8.66 -1.10
N PRO A 22 -5.16 -9.75 -1.87
CA PRO A 22 -5.56 -9.85 -3.28
C PRO A 22 -7.03 -10.20 -3.48
N TYR A 23 -7.84 -10.14 -2.41
CA TYR A 23 -9.25 -10.48 -2.38
C TYR A 23 -10.06 -9.34 -1.74
N GLU A 24 -11.39 -9.37 -1.87
CA GLU A 24 -12.26 -8.41 -1.19
C GLU A 24 -12.28 -8.67 0.32
N PHE A 25 -12.11 -7.61 1.12
CA PHE A 25 -12.08 -7.72 2.58
C PHE A 25 -12.71 -6.50 3.26
N GLY A 26 -13.18 -6.70 4.48
CA GLY A 26 -13.52 -5.61 5.39
C GLY A 26 -12.35 -5.27 6.30
N ALA A 27 -12.15 -3.99 6.57
CA ALA A 27 -11.25 -3.51 7.62
C ALA A 27 -12.04 -2.65 8.60
N LYS A 28 -11.77 -2.82 9.89
CA LYS A 28 -12.37 -2.06 10.99
C LYS A 28 -11.29 -1.25 11.71
N ASP A 29 -11.55 -0.83 12.94
CA ASP A 29 -10.64 0.00 13.75
C ASP A 29 -9.24 -0.61 13.89
N ASP A 30 -8.26 0.24 14.23
CA ASP A 30 -6.86 -0.14 14.52
C ASP A 30 -6.07 -0.80 13.38
N VAL A 31 -6.49 -0.60 12.13
CA VAL A 31 -5.74 -0.99 10.94
C VAL A 31 -5.76 0.12 9.89
N ALA A 32 -4.61 0.43 9.30
CA ALA A 32 -4.54 1.22 8.09
C ALA A 32 -4.77 0.33 6.87
N VAL A 33 -5.55 0.82 5.91
CA VAL A 33 -5.61 0.26 4.55
C VAL A 33 -4.84 1.19 3.62
N ALA A 34 -3.78 0.68 3.03
CA ALA A 34 -2.92 1.39 2.08
C ALA A 34 -3.18 0.88 0.66
N VAL A 35 -3.59 1.78 -0.23
CA VAL A 35 -3.73 1.52 -1.66
C VAL A 35 -2.54 2.14 -2.36
N ALA A 36 -1.86 1.34 -3.17
CA ALA A 36 -0.69 1.80 -3.88
C ALA A 36 -1.05 2.87 -4.92
N ARG A 37 -0.28 3.95 -4.95
CA ARG A 37 -0.42 4.98 -5.99
C ARG A 37 0.14 4.45 -7.31
N GLU A 38 -0.50 4.84 -8.40
CA GLU A 38 -0.01 4.52 -9.74
C GLU A 38 1.35 5.18 -10.00
N GLN A 39 2.22 4.47 -10.70
CA GLN A 39 3.50 4.99 -11.15
C GLN A 39 3.46 5.14 -12.66
N GLY A 40 3.59 6.38 -13.14
CA GLY A 40 3.59 6.66 -14.59
C GLY A 40 2.26 6.34 -15.29
N GLY A 41 1.14 6.40 -14.56
CA GLY A 41 -0.20 6.08 -15.09
C GLY A 41 -0.53 4.58 -15.12
N ALA A 42 0.31 3.73 -14.51
CA ALA A 42 0.07 2.30 -14.39
C ALA A 42 0.03 1.86 -12.91
N PRO A 43 -0.85 0.90 -12.55
CA PRO A 43 -0.80 0.25 -11.25
C PRO A 43 0.53 -0.44 -10.99
N LEU A 44 0.98 -0.42 -9.74
CA LEU A 44 2.14 -1.23 -9.35
C LEU A 44 1.83 -2.73 -9.49
N PRO A 45 2.77 -3.54 -10.01
CA PRO A 45 2.65 -4.99 -10.00
C PRO A 45 2.49 -5.52 -8.58
N VAL A 46 1.73 -6.60 -8.42
CA VAL A 46 1.48 -7.23 -7.13
C VAL A 46 2.77 -7.69 -6.43
N GLU A 47 3.76 -8.11 -7.21
CA GLU A 47 5.09 -8.50 -6.70
C GLU A 47 5.81 -7.30 -6.07
N ALA A 48 5.70 -6.11 -6.66
CA ALA A 48 6.26 -4.91 -6.07
C ALA A 48 5.61 -4.58 -4.71
N LEU A 49 4.30 -4.86 -4.57
CA LEU A 49 3.60 -4.70 -3.30
C LEU A 49 4.00 -5.75 -2.26
N ILE A 50 4.27 -6.99 -2.68
CA ILE A 50 4.85 -8.02 -1.80
C ILE A 50 6.23 -7.59 -1.30
N PHE A 51 7.05 -7.00 -2.17
CA PHE A 51 8.35 -6.45 -1.79
C PHE A 51 8.19 -5.33 -0.76
N ILE A 52 7.30 -4.35 -1.01
CA ILE A 52 7.02 -3.26 -0.07
C ILE A 52 6.49 -3.80 1.26
N GLN A 53 5.60 -4.81 1.23
CA GLN A 53 5.14 -5.51 2.42
C GLN A 53 6.31 -6.09 3.21
N ALA A 54 7.27 -6.74 2.56
CA ALA A 54 8.44 -7.30 3.22
C ALA A 54 9.27 -6.21 3.90
N GLN A 55 9.52 -5.08 3.22
CA GLN A 55 10.26 -3.94 3.78
C GLN A 55 9.51 -3.25 4.93
N LEU A 56 8.19 -3.12 4.87
CA LEU A 56 7.43 -2.63 6.02
C LEU A 56 7.53 -3.61 7.19
N ASN A 57 7.46 -4.92 6.93
CA ASN A 57 7.59 -5.91 8.00
C ASN A 57 9.01 -5.95 8.60
N SER A 58 10.06 -5.63 7.85
CA SER A 58 11.42 -5.54 8.39
C SER A 58 11.58 -4.36 9.35
N GLU A 59 10.74 -3.33 9.29
CA GLU A 59 10.76 -2.19 10.20
C GLU A 59 9.96 -2.39 11.51
N ARG A 60 9.34 -3.57 11.69
CA ARG A 60 8.48 -3.86 12.85
C ARG A 60 9.19 -3.70 14.19
N TRP A 61 10.51 -3.95 14.25
CA TRP A 61 11.30 -3.83 15.48
C TRP A 61 11.25 -2.41 16.09
N ARG A 62 10.93 -1.37 15.31
CA ARG A 62 10.78 0.01 15.77
C ARG A 62 9.48 0.25 16.55
N PHE A 63 8.55 -0.70 16.51
CA PHE A 63 7.20 -0.56 17.05
C PHE A 63 6.92 -1.59 18.14
N SER A 64 6.15 -1.18 19.13
CA SER A 64 5.74 -2.00 20.28
C SER A 64 4.46 -1.42 20.87
N TYR A 65 3.92 -2.06 21.91
CA TYR A 65 2.75 -1.53 22.62
C TYR A 65 2.93 -0.08 23.09
N TYR A 66 4.12 0.27 23.61
CA TYR A 66 4.44 1.65 24.00
C TYR A 66 4.77 2.54 22.79
N ARG A 67 5.40 1.98 21.75
CA ARG A 67 5.79 2.69 20.52
C ARG A 67 4.76 2.52 19.41
N LYS A 68 3.47 2.76 19.70
CA LYS A 68 2.34 2.47 18.81
C LYS A 68 2.51 3.03 17.39
N CYS A 69 2.02 2.29 16.41
CA CYS A 69 2.03 2.67 15.00
C CYS A 69 0.80 3.51 14.65
N PHE A 70 0.63 4.69 15.26
CA PHE A 70 -0.49 5.56 14.92
C PHE A 70 -0.38 6.10 13.48
N ARG A 71 -1.51 6.50 12.87
CA ARG A 71 -1.57 7.04 11.51
C ARG A 71 -0.52 8.13 11.22
N ALA A 72 -0.30 9.05 12.16
CA ALA A 72 0.70 10.11 12.02
C ALA A 72 2.15 9.61 12.06
N LYS A 73 2.42 8.51 12.77
CA LYS A 73 3.74 7.87 12.78
C LYS A 73 3.94 7.01 11.53
N LEU A 74 2.91 6.27 11.12
CA LEU A 74 2.92 5.50 9.88
C LEU A 74 3.18 6.42 8.67
N GLY A 75 2.51 7.57 8.58
CA GLY A 75 2.71 8.52 7.49
C GLY A 75 4.09 9.20 7.44
N ARG A 76 4.94 8.99 8.45
CA ARG A 76 6.35 9.43 8.52
C ARG A 76 7.33 8.26 8.45
N THR A 77 6.83 7.03 8.42
CA THR A 77 7.68 5.84 8.35
C THR A 77 8.24 5.73 6.94
N LEU A 78 9.56 5.67 6.84
CA LEU A 78 10.29 5.48 5.59
C LEU A 78 10.78 4.04 5.53
N VAL A 79 10.68 3.45 4.34
CA VAL A 79 11.26 2.15 4.01
C VAL A 79 12.20 2.34 2.83
N GLU A 80 13.29 1.57 2.84
CA GLU A 80 14.26 1.60 1.77
C GLU A 80 13.77 0.73 0.60
N LEU A 81 13.75 1.34 -0.58
CA LEU A 81 13.42 0.67 -1.83
C LEU A 81 14.65 0.71 -2.76
N PRO A 82 14.85 -0.30 -3.60
CA PRO A 82 15.90 -0.27 -4.61
C PRO A 82 15.64 0.91 -5.56
N GLU A 83 16.69 1.59 -5.99
CA GLU A 83 16.59 2.73 -6.91
C GLU A 83 17.26 2.41 -8.24
N LYS A 84 16.57 2.74 -9.34
CA LYS A 84 17.14 2.66 -10.69
C LYS A 84 18.00 3.88 -10.99
N ARG A 85 17.54 5.04 -10.50
CA ARG A 85 18.16 6.37 -10.54
C ARG A 85 17.68 7.15 -9.31
N PRO A 86 18.38 8.22 -8.89
CA PRO A 86 18.02 8.96 -7.68
C PRO A 86 16.53 9.33 -7.62
N GLY A 87 15.83 8.83 -6.60
CA GLY A 87 14.40 9.08 -6.38
C GLY A 87 13.44 8.32 -7.31
N VAL A 88 13.94 7.36 -8.10
CA VAL A 88 13.14 6.50 -8.99
C VAL A 88 13.27 5.04 -8.54
N PRO A 89 12.23 4.46 -7.92
CA PRO A 89 12.24 3.07 -7.49
C PRO A 89 12.46 2.09 -8.65
N ASP A 90 13.30 1.08 -8.43
CA ASP A 90 13.53 -0.01 -9.37
C ASP A 90 12.46 -1.12 -9.20
N ILE A 91 11.31 -0.90 -9.83
CA ILE A 91 10.20 -1.86 -9.82
C ILE A 91 10.60 -3.19 -10.48
N GLN A 92 11.48 -3.17 -11.49
CA GLN A 92 11.91 -4.39 -12.17
C GLN A 92 12.71 -5.28 -11.23
N PHE A 93 13.61 -4.69 -10.44
CA PHE A 93 14.33 -5.38 -9.38
C PHE A 93 13.36 -5.97 -8.35
N MET A 94 12.40 -5.18 -7.85
CA MET A 94 11.43 -5.64 -6.85
C MET A 94 10.62 -6.85 -7.33
N VAL A 95 10.16 -6.81 -8.58
CA VAL A 95 9.45 -7.93 -9.22
C VAL A 95 10.36 -9.15 -9.32
N ALA A 96 11.58 -8.99 -9.84
CA ALA A 96 12.53 -10.09 -9.99
C ALA A 96 12.88 -10.74 -8.63
N ALA A 97 13.10 -9.93 -7.59
CA ALA A 97 13.44 -10.40 -6.25
C ALA A 97 12.34 -11.27 -5.63
N VAL A 98 11.06 -10.89 -5.82
CA VAL A 98 9.92 -11.68 -5.34
C VAL A 98 9.72 -12.95 -6.15
N ARG A 99 9.89 -12.88 -7.49
CA ARG A 99 9.78 -14.05 -8.36
C ARG A 99 10.89 -15.07 -8.17
N ALA A 100 12.06 -14.63 -7.72
CA ALA A 100 13.19 -15.49 -7.38
C ALA A 100 12.98 -16.30 -6.08
N GLN A 101 11.94 -16.01 -5.30
CA GLN A 101 11.66 -16.77 -4.08
C GLN A 101 11.25 -18.21 -4.40
N PRO A 102 11.71 -19.22 -3.64
CA PRO A 102 11.45 -20.64 -3.93
C PRO A 102 9.97 -21.04 -4.03
N TYR A 103 9.08 -20.25 -3.44
CA TYR A 103 7.63 -20.49 -3.40
C TYR A 103 6.85 -19.68 -4.45
N TRP A 104 7.52 -18.98 -5.37
CA TRP A 104 6.82 -18.17 -6.37
C TRP A 104 5.88 -18.99 -7.26
N TRP A 105 6.24 -20.22 -7.61
CA TRP A 105 5.38 -21.14 -8.38
C TRP A 105 4.01 -21.37 -7.71
N PHE A 106 3.96 -21.29 -6.38
CA PHE A 106 2.72 -21.43 -5.61
C PHE A 106 1.93 -20.12 -5.59
N LEU A 107 2.60 -18.97 -5.49
CA LEU A 107 1.93 -17.67 -5.41
C LEU A 107 1.44 -17.15 -6.77
N ALA A 108 2.22 -17.33 -7.84
CA ALA A 108 1.95 -16.72 -9.15
C ALA A 108 0.53 -16.99 -9.67
N PRO A 109 -0.01 -18.24 -9.64
CA PRO A 109 -1.35 -18.51 -10.13
C PRO A 109 -2.45 -17.81 -9.32
N ARG A 110 -2.21 -17.56 -8.02
CA ARG A 110 -3.17 -16.95 -7.09
C ARG A 110 -3.22 -15.43 -7.21
N LEU A 111 -2.20 -14.83 -7.82
CA LEU A 111 -2.08 -13.38 -7.98
C LEU A 111 -2.36 -12.89 -9.41
N LYS A 112 -2.70 -13.80 -10.34
CA LYS A 112 -2.89 -13.53 -11.78
C LYS A 112 -3.94 -12.43 -12.07
N ASN A 113 -4.95 -12.29 -11.21
CA ASN A 113 -6.06 -11.36 -11.39
C ASN A 113 -5.90 -10.04 -10.62
N TRP A 114 -4.66 -9.66 -10.27
CA TRP A 114 -4.41 -8.42 -9.54
C TRP A 114 -4.79 -7.19 -10.36
N VAL A 115 -5.68 -6.36 -9.79
CA VAL A 115 -6.05 -5.06 -10.34
C VAL A 115 -6.17 -4.08 -9.18
N THR A 116 -5.26 -3.11 -9.05
CA THR A 116 -5.37 -2.10 -7.98
C THR A 116 -6.70 -1.38 -8.12
N ARG A 117 -7.58 -1.51 -7.12
CA ARG A 117 -8.89 -0.83 -7.08
C ARG A 117 -8.88 0.14 -5.91
N ALA A 118 -9.16 1.40 -6.19
CA ALA A 118 -9.56 2.32 -5.12
C ALA A 118 -10.85 1.79 -4.46
N PRO A 119 -11.07 2.04 -3.16
CA PRO A 119 -12.30 1.61 -2.50
C PRO A 119 -13.51 2.17 -3.25
N ARG A 120 -14.48 1.31 -3.56
CA ARG A 120 -15.78 1.74 -4.07
C ARG A 120 -16.49 2.45 -2.92
N HIS A 121 -16.55 3.78 -2.96
CA HIS A 121 -17.52 4.50 -2.15
C HIS A 121 -18.90 4.11 -2.66
N HIS A 122 -19.63 3.30 -1.89
CA HIS A 122 -21.08 3.27 -2.03
C HIS A 122 -21.58 4.54 -1.35
N SER A 123 -21.56 5.66 -2.08
CA SER A 123 -22.32 6.83 -1.69
C SER A 123 -23.78 6.54 -2.04
N PRO A 124 -24.74 6.60 -1.10
CA PRO A 124 -26.12 6.76 -1.50
C PRO A 124 -26.25 8.12 -2.20
N ASP A 125 -27.03 8.16 -3.29
CA ASP A 125 -27.34 9.38 -4.04
C ASP A 125 -27.58 10.58 -3.11
N MET A 126 -26.78 11.63 -3.28
CA MET A 126 -27.18 13.00 -2.95
C MET A 126 -26.43 13.94 -3.88
N ALA A 127 -27.13 14.35 -4.94
CA ALA A 127 -26.80 15.52 -5.72
C ALA A 127 -26.89 16.77 -4.83
N LEU A 128 -25.83 17.57 -4.74
CA LEU A 128 -25.92 19.01 -4.47
C LEU A 128 -24.77 19.77 -5.16
N GLU A 129 -25.23 20.74 -5.94
CA GLU A 129 -24.66 21.90 -6.64
C GLU A 129 -23.19 22.35 -6.53
N ASN A 130 -22.82 23.03 -7.63
CA ASN A 130 -21.55 23.64 -8.00
C ASN A 130 -21.06 24.74 -7.04
N GLY A 131 -19.73 24.88 -6.92
CA GLY A 131 -19.08 26.03 -6.30
C GLY A 131 -17.59 26.12 -6.67
N ASP A 132 -17.26 27.16 -7.41
CA ASP A 132 -15.97 27.53 -8.01
C ASP A 132 -14.90 27.95 -6.97
N GLY A 133 -13.60 27.85 -7.32
CA GLY A 133 -12.50 28.42 -6.52
C GLY A 133 -11.18 27.65 -6.52
N GLY A 134 -10.23 28.09 -7.36
CA GLY A 134 -8.89 27.51 -7.49
C GLY A 134 -7.90 27.82 -6.36
N SER A 135 -6.89 26.95 -6.19
CA SER A 135 -5.56 27.33 -5.68
C SER A 135 -4.52 26.21 -5.95
N VAL A 136 -3.36 26.63 -6.45
CA VAL A 136 -2.24 25.83 -6.97
C VAL A 136 -1.50 25.08 -5.85
N ARG A 137 -1.32 23.75 -6.00
CA ARG A 137 -0.55 22.91 -5.04
C ARG A 137 0.87 22.60 -5.53
N LYS A 138 1.87 22.89 -4.69
CA LYS A 138 3.24 22.36 -4.81
C LYS A 138 3.23 20.84 -4.49
N THR A 139 3.80 20.04 -5.38
CA THR A 139 3.76 18.56 -5.33
C THR A 139 4.98 18.00 -4.60
N VAL A 140 4.76 17.34 -3.45
CA VAL A 140 5.71 16.38 -2.86
C VAL A 140 5.07 14.99 -2.99
N LYS A 141 5.73 14.07 -3.69
CA LYS A 141 5.18 12.72 -3.95
C LYS A 141 5.44 11.81 -2.75
N ARG A 142 4.37 11.44 -2.03
CA ARG A 142 4.34 10.35 -1.04
C ARG A 142 4.15 9.01 -1.74
N ALA A 143 4.87 7.99 -1.28
CA ALA A 143 4.88 6.63 -1.82
C ALA A 143 3.59 5.84 -1.55
N ILE A 144 2.71 6.35 -0.70
CA ILE A 144 1.38 5.83 -0.38
C ILE A 144 0.43 7.00 -0.16
#